data_AF-A0A645E409-F1
#
_entry.id   AF-A0A645E409-F1
#
_cell.length_a   1.000
_cell.length_b   1.000
_cell.length_c   1.000
_cell.angle_alpha   90.00
_cell.angle_beta   90.00
_cell.angle_gamma   90.00
#
_symmetry.space_group_name_H-M   'P 1'
#
loop_
_entity.id
_entity.type
_entity.pdbx_description
1 polymer ?
#
loop_
_entity_poly.entity_id
_entity_poly.type
_entity_poly.pdbx_seq_one_letter_code
_entity_poly.pdbx_strand_id
1 'polypeptide(L)'
;MIKELEVTNAKILELTGNLPRLFRFPEGAYNDAVVQTVQQAGFTTVQWDVDSTDWKGYGIEKEYNTVVSKTKPGSIVLFHNDGKYTEKTLPQVIEHFKKEGYEFVKVSDLLMKENYYLNSEGKQIKK
;
A
#
# COMPACT_ATOMS: atom_id res chain seq x y z
N MET A 1 14.36 12.65 -7.82
CA MET A 1 13.12 11.88 -8.03
C MET A 1 13.22 10.98 -9.26
N ILE A 2 13.16 11.48 -10.50
CA ILE A 2 13.18 10.61 -11.71
C ILE A 2 14.37 9.64 -11.72
N LYS A 3 15.58 10.13 -11.45
CA LYS A 3 16.77 9.28 -11.33
C LYS A 3 16.62 8.17 -10.27
N GLU A 4 16.00 8.45 -9.13
CA GLU A 4 15.75 7.45 -8.09
C GLU A 4 14.80 6.36 -8.60
N LEU A 5 13.70 6.77 -9.26
CA LEU A 5 12.74 5.85 -9.87
C LEU A 5 13.42 4.92 -10.89
N GLU A 6 14.25 5.48 -11.77
CA GLU A 6 14.95 4.73 -12.82
C GLU A 6 15.96 3.74 -12.24
N VAL A 7 16.78 4.18 -11.28
CA VAL A 7 17.79 3.31 -10.63
C VAL A 7 17.11 2.18 -9.87
N THR A 8 16.05 2.46 -9.11
CA THR A 8 15.31 1.43 -8.38
C THR A 8 14.63 0.44 -9.34
N ASN A 9 13.95 0.93 -10.39
CA ASN A 9 13.30 0.06 -11.37
C ASN A 9 14.29 -0.82 -12.12
N ALA A 10 15.44 -0.27 -12.52
CA ALA A 10 16.49 -1.06 -13.16
C ALA A 10 16.96 -2.20 -12.25
N LYS A 11 17.15 -1.92 -10.95
CA LYS A 11 17.56 -2.96 -10.00
C LYS A 11 16.49 -4.01 -9.75
N ILE A 12 15.22 -3.62 -9.66
CA ILE A 12 14.11 -4.57 -9.51
C ILE A 12 13.98 -5.44 -10.77
N LEU A 13 14.11 -4.85 -11.96
CA LEU A 13 14.08 -5.58 -13.23
C LEU A 13 15.23 -6.59 -13.34
N GLU A 14 16.45 -6.18 -13.00
CA GLU A 14 17.63 -7.06 -12.98
C GLU A 14 17.43 -8.28 -12.07
N LEU A 15 16.88 -8.07 -10.86
CA LEU A 15 16.73 -9.11 -9.85
C LEU A 15 15.51 -10.01 -10.05
N THR A 16 14.43 -9.49 -10.63
CA THR A 16 13.13 -10.17 -10.65
C THR A 16 12.59 -10.43 -12.06
N GLY A 17 13.16 -9.83 -13.10
CA GLY A 17 12.62 -9.82 -14.45
C GLY A 17 11.35 -8.97 -14.62
N ASN A 18 10.90 -8.28 -13.57
CA ASN A 18 9.67 -7.49 -13.57
C ASN A 18 9.96 -5.99 -13.42
N LEU A 19 9.24 -5.18 -14.18
CA LEU A 19 9.31 -3.73 -14.10
C LEU A 19 8.09 -3.18 -13.34
N PRO A 20 8.22 -2.74 -12.07
CA PRO A 20 7.08 -2.30 -11.30
C PRO A 20 6.56 -0.96 -11.81
N ARG A 21 5.23 -0.81 -11.78
CA ARG A 21 4.50 0.40 -12.21
C ARG A 21 3.70 1.05 -11.08
N LEU A 22 3.66 0.44 -9.90
CA LEU A 22 3.09 1.05 -8.71
C LEU A 22 4.20 1.75 -7.92
N PHE A 23 3.92 2.94 -7.41
CA PHE A 23 4.84 3.71 -6.59
C PHE A 23 4.15 4.20 -5.33
N ARG A 24 4.81 4.06 -4.19
CA ARG A 24 4.39 4.63 -2.90
C ARG A 24 5.45 5.63 -2.45
N PHE A 25 5.03 6.82 -2.07
CA PHE A 25 5.95 7.85 -1.59
C PHE A 25 6.56 7.41 -0.25
N PRO A 26 7.89 7.51 -0.07
CA PRO A 26 8.52 7.33 1.23
C PRO A 26 7.84 8.19 2.30
N GLU A 27 7.62 7.60 3.47
CA GLU A 27 6.92 8.24 4.62
C GLU A 27 5.49 8.72 4.32
N GLY A 28 4.93 8.38 3.16
CA GLY A 28 3.66 8.93 2.70
C GLY A 28 3.74 10.43 2.36
N ALA A 29 4.93 11.01 2.21
CA ALA A 29 5.12 12.43 1.97
C ALA A 29 5.01 12.78 0.48
N TYR A 30 4.02 13.59 0.11
CA TYR A 30 3.82 14.03 -1.27
C TYR A 30 3.15 15.40 -1.37
N ASN A 31 3.18 15.95 -2.58
CA ASN A 31 2.41 17.11 -3.02
C ASN A 31 2.04 16.92 -4.50
N ASP A 32 1.23 17.82 -5.06
CA ASP A 32 0.74 17.71 -6.43
C ASP A 32 1.88 17.64 -7.46
N ALA A 33 2.95 18.41 -7.27
CA ALA A 33 4.07 18.45 -8.20
C ALA A 33 4.81 17.10 -8.27
N VAL A 34 5.08 16.46 -7.12
CA VAL A 34 5.76 15.15 -7.12
C VAL A 34 4.85 14.02 -7.58
N VAL A 35 3.54 14.10 -7.29
CA VAL A 35 2.55 13.15 -7.83
C VAL A 35 2.53 13.23 -9.35
N GLN A 36 2.42 14.43 -9.92
CA GLN A 36 2.43 14.63 -11.36
C GLN A 36 3.74 14.14 -12.00
N THR A 37 4.88 14.42 -11.37
CA THR A 37 6.19 13.97 -11.86
C THR A 37 6.27 12.44 -11.94
N VAL A 38 5.82 11.74 -10.90
CA VAL A 38 5.82 10.26 -10.84
C VAL A 38 4.84 9.67 -11.87
N GLN A 39 3.67 10.30 -12.03
CA GLN A 39 2.68 9.86 -13.01
C GLN A 39 3.15 10.06 -14.46
N GLN A 40 3.80 11.18 -14.76
CA GLN A 40 4.42 11.44 -16.07
C GLN A 40 5.53 10.45 -16.41
N ALA A 41 6.21 9.92 -15.39
CA ALA A 41 7.18 8.82 -15.54
C ALA A 41 6.53 7.44 -15.75
N GLY A 42 5.19 7.37 -15.87
CA GLY A 42 4.44 6.16 -16.17
C GLY A 42 4.14 5.28 -14.95
N PHE A 43 4.19 5.83 -13.73
CA PHE A 43 3.82 5.11 -12.52
C PHE A 43 2.41 5.48 -12.04
N THR A 44 1.74 4.53 -11.41
CA THR A 44 0.53 4.78 -10.62
C THR A 44 0.93 4.96 -9.16
N THR A 45 0.60 6.12 -8.59
CA THR A 45 0.88 6.44 -7.19
C THR A 45 -0.17 5.81 -6.27
N VAL A 46 0.25 5.12 -5.21
CA VAL A 46 -0.64 4.42 -4.27
C VAL A 46 -0.21 4.71 -2.84
N GLN A 47 -1.19 5.01 -1.97
CA GLN A 47 -0.99 5.11 -0.51
C GLN A 47 -1.66 3.94 0.22
N TRP A 48 -2.23 4.19 1.39
CA TRP A 48 -2.95 3.25 2.24
C TRP A 48 -4.02 4.02 3.01
N ASP A 49 -5.06 3.33 3.46
CA ASP A 49 -6.06 3.90 4.39
C ASP A 49 -5.93 3.32 5.81
N VAL A 50 -5.25 2.18 5.97
CA VAL A 50 -4.99 1.57 7.28
C VAL A 50 -3.49 1.43 7.51
N ASP A 51 -2.96 2.13 8.51
CA ASP A 51 -1.59 1.94 9.02
C ASP A 51 -1.60 0.94 10.18
N SER A 52 -0.85 -0.16 10.06
CA SER A 52 -0.70 -1.15 11.14
C SER A 52 0.02 -0.59 12.36
N THR A 53 0.80 0.48 12.19
CA THR A 53 1.70 1.07 13.19
C THR A 53 2.76 0.10 13.70
N ASP A 54 3.08 -0.94 12.93
CA ASP A 54 4.08 -1.96 13.23
C ASP A 54 5.47 -1.38 13.55
N TRP A 55 5.85 -0.30 12.85
CA TRP A 55 7.08 0.46 13.05
C TRP A 55 7.24 1.02 14.48
N LYS A 56 6.14 1.15 15.24
CA LYS A 56 6.19 1.59 16.65
C LYS A 56 6.57 0.47 17.62
N GLY A 57 6.38 -0.79 17.25
CA GLY A 57 6.73 -1.92 18.10
C GLY A 57 5.97 -1.98 19.42
N TYR A 58 4.67 -1.64 19.43
CA TYR A 58 3.84 -1.66 20.65
C TYR A 58 3.32 -3.04 21.05
N GLY A 59 3.67 -4.09 20.31
CA GLY A 59 3.30 -5.47 20.60
C GLY A 59 2.22 -6.02 19.66
N ILE A 60 2.12 -7.35 19.64
CA ILE A 60 1.26 -8.13 18.74
C ILE A 60 -0.21 -7.70 18.84
N GLU A 61 -0.75 -7.61 20.06
CA GLU A 61 -2.17 -7.27 20.27
C GLU A 61 -2.49 -5.86 19.77
N LYS A 62 -1.58 -4.89 19.98
CA LYS A 62 -1.81 -3.51 19.56
C LYS A 62 -1.81 -3.39 18.03
N GLU A 63 -0.88 -4.05 17.36
CA GLU A 63 -0.79 -4.10 15.91
C GLU A 63 -2.02 -4.80 15.31
N TYR A 64 -2.37 -5.98 15.82
CA TYR A 64 -3.57 -6.74 15.42
C TYR A 64 -4.85 -5.90 15.55
N ASN A 65 -5.09 -5.33 16.74
CA ASN A 65 -6.31 -4.55 17.01
C ASN A 65 -6.38 -3.28 16.16
N THR A 66 -5.24 -2.66 15.86
CA THR A 66 -5.19 -1.46 15.00
C THR A 66 -5.63 -1.80 13.58
N VAL A 67 -5.17 -2.91 13.04
CA VAL A 67 -5.52 -3.35 11.67
C VAL A 67 -6.98 -3.81 11.62
N VAL A 68 -7.38 -4.70 12.53
CA VAL A 68 -8.73 -5.29 12.54
C VAL A 68 -9.82 -4.23 12.71
N SER A 69 -9.63 -3.27 13.62
CA SER A 69 -10.66 -2.26 13.91
C SER A 69 -10.86 -1.21 12.80
N LYS A 70 -9.89 -1.04 11.89
CA LYS A 70 -9.89 0.02 10.88
C LYS A 70 -10.14 -0.48 9.45
N THR A 71 -9.87 -1.75 9.19
CA THR A 71 -10.01 -2.34 7.86
C THR A 71 -11.48 -2.47 7.48
N LYS A 72 -11.77 -2.15 6.22
CA LYS A 72 -13.08 -2.27 5.60
C LYS A 72 -12.93 -2.80 4.18
N PRO A 73 -14.00 -3.21 3.49
CA PRO A 73 -13.91 -3.66 2.11
C PRO A 73 -13.22 -2.61 1.21
N GLY A 74 -12.18 -3.06 0.51
CA GLY A 74 -11.35 -2.22 -0.35
C GLY A 74 -10.24 -1.43 0.35
N SER A 75 -9.95 -1.70 1.62
CA SER A 75 -8.77 -1.13 2.30
C SER A 75 -7.45 -1.64 1.72
N ILE A 76 -6.46 -0.76 1.67
CA ILE A 76 -5.03 -1.06 1.47
C ILE A 76 -4.35 -0.87 2.83
N VAL A 77 -3.85 -1.97 3.40
CA VAL A 77 -3.19 -1.97 4.71
C VAL A 77 -1.68 -1.85 4.56
N LEU A 78 -1.05 -0.92 5.27
CA LEU A 78 0.39 -0.75 5.34
C LEU A 78 1.00 -1.67 6.40
N PHE A 79 2.02 -2.42 6.00
CA PHE A 79 2.97 -3.12 6.86
C PHE A 79 4.39 -2.93 6.33
N HIS A 80 5.38 -3.14 7.19
CA HIS A 80 6.80 -3.15 6.90
C HIS A 80 7.37 -4.56 7.14
N ASN A 81 8.35 -4.95 6.32
CA ASN A 81 9.01 -6.25 6.44
C ASN A 81 9.97 -6.33 7.65
N ASP A 82 10.31 -5.20 8.26
CA ASP A 82 11.14 -5.08 9.46
C ASP A 82 10.32 -4.75 10.73
N GLY A 83 8.99 -4.83 10.65
CA GLY A 83 8.10 -4.68 11.80
C GLY A 83 8.35 -5.73 12.87
N LYS A 84 8.72 -5.30 14.09
CA LYS A 84 9.18 -6.17 15.19
C LYS A 84 8.23 -7.33 15.53
N TYR A 85 6.92 -7.12 15.39
CA TYR A 85 5.89 -8.10 15.74
C TYR A 85 5.11 -8.62 14.54
N THR A 86 5.32 -8.05 13.35
CA THR A 86 4.51 -8.30 12.15
C THR A 86 4.54 -9.75 11.70
N GLU A 87 5.67 -10.44 11.80
CA GLU A 87 5.77 -11.87 11.51
C GLU A 87 4.77 -12.70 12.34
N LYS A 88 4.55 -12.31 13.60
CA LYS A 88 3.63 -13.00 14.53
C LYS A 88 2.19 -12.51 14.41
N THR A 89 1.99 -11.23 14.09
CA THR A 89 0.67 -10.59 13.95
C THR A 89 -0.01 -11.01 12.64
N LEU A 90 0.74 -11.06 11.54
CA LEU A 90 0.18 -11.21 10.19
C LEU A 90 -0.65 -12.49 9.98
N PRO A 91 -0.27 -13.67 10.49
CA PRO A 91 -1.10 -14.88 10.37
C PRO A 91 -2.49 -14.72 11.00
N GLN A 92 -2.57 -14.06 12.16
CA GLN A 92 -3.84 -13.82 12.87
C GLN A 92 -4.73 -12.84 12.10
N VAL A 93 -4.14 -11.77 11.56
CA VAL A 93 -4.85 -10.80 10.71
C VAL A 93 -5.41 -11.46 9.46
N ILE A 94 -4.61 -12.29 8.78
CA ILE A 94 -5.05 -13.01 7.57
C ILE A 94 -6.19 -13.97 7.91
N GLU A 95 -6.06 -14.75 8.99
CA GLU A 95 -7.09 -15.69 9.42
C GLU A 95 -8.41 -14.97 9.76
N HIS A 96 -8.33 -13.86 10.50
CA HIS A 96 -9.49 -13.05 10.85
C HIS A 96 -10.27 -12.60 9.60
N PHE A 97 -9.60 -11.95 8.65
CA PHE A 97 -10.29 -11.43 7.46
C PHE A 97 -10.77 -12.52 6.51
N LYS A 98 -10.07 -13.66 6.41
CA LYS A 98 -10.58 -14.82 5.67
C LYS A 98 -11.88 -15.36 6.27
N LYS A 99 -11.99 -15.41 7.61
CA LYS A 99 -13.23 -15.82 8.30
C LYS A 99 -14.38 -14.84 8.07
N GLU A 100 -14.07 -13.55 7.99
CA GLU A 100 -15.02 -12.49 7.67
C GLU A 100 -15.39 -12.44 6.16
N GLY A 101 -14.83 -13.32 5.33
CA GLY A 101 -15.15 -13.43 3.90
C GLY A 101 -14.40 -12.46 2.99
N TYR A 102 -13.32 -11.82 3.48
CA TYR A 102 -12.47 -10.99 2.65
C TYR A 102 -11.56 -11.84 1.74
N GLU A 103 -11.26 -11.28 0.57
CA GLU A 103 -10.24 -11.77 -0.34
C GLU A 103 -9.00 -10.86 -0.29
N PHE A 104 -7.82 -11.47 -0.24
CA PHE A 104 -6.55 -10.75 -0.36
C PHE A 104 -6.13 -10.72 -1.82
N VAL A 105 -6.15 -9.53 -2.41
CA VAL A 105 -5.81 -9.29 -3.82
C VAL A 105 -4.56 -8.43 -3.94
N LYS A 106 -3.96 -8.38 -5.13
CA LYS A 106 -2.90 -7.41 -5.42
C LYS A 106 -3.51 -6.01 -5.47
N VAL A 107 -2.74 -5.01 -5.08
CA VAL A 107 -3.15 -3.60 -5.22
C VAL A 107 -3.58 -3.28 -6.67
N SER A 108 -2.88 -3.81 -7.67
CA SER A 108 -3.23 -3.62 -9.09
C SER A 108 -4.64 -4.09 -9.47
N ASP A 109 -5.15 -5.07 -8.75
CA ASP A 109 -6.46 -5.70 -9.02
C ASP A 109 -7.56 -4.96 -8.26
N LEU A 110 -7.21 -4.27 -7.16
CA LEU A 110 -8.11 -3.44 -6.37
C LEU A 110 -8.33 -2.05 -6.99
N LEU A 111 -7.32 -1.48 -7.65
CA LEU A 111 -7.40 -0.13 -8.21
C LEU A 111 -8.34 -0.06 -9.41
N MET A 112 -9.22 0.94 -9.40
CA MET A 112 -10.01 1.32 -10.58
C MET A 112 -9.08 1.91 -11.63
N LYS A 113 -9.19 1.45 -12.88
CA LYS A 113 -8.38 1.94 -14.00
C LYS A 113 -9.08 3.04 -14.79
N GLU A 114 -10.40 3.02 -14.80
CA GLU A 114 -11.26 3.91 -15.56
C GLU A 114 -12.51 4.26 -14.74
N ASN A 115 -13.26 5.28 -15.17
CA ASN A 115 -14.54 5.65 -14.60
C ASN A 115 -14.51 5.90 -13.07
N TYR A 116 -13.46 6.56 -12.59
CA TYR A 116 -13.36 7.03 -11.20
C TYR A 116 -12.92 8.49 -11.14
N TYR A 117 -13.11 9.12 -9.99
CA TYR A 117 -12.46 10.35 -9.58
C TYR A 117 -11.82 10.18 -8.20
N LEU A 118 -10.87 11.04 -7.83
CA LEU A 118 -10.30 11.05 -6.49
C LEU A 118 -11.06 12.07 -5.63
N ASN A 119 -11.50 11.66 -4.44
CA ASN A 119 -12.03 12.60 -3.45
C ASN A 119 -10.89 13.41 -2.81
N SER A 120 -11.22 14.31 -1.87
CA SER A 120 -10.24 15.14 -1.15
C SER A 120 -9.23 14.35 -0.31
N GLU A 121 -9.49 13.07 -0.05
CA GLU A 121 -8.59 12.17 0.68
C GLU A 121 -7.71 11.33 -0.27
N GLY A 122 -7.84 11.52 -1.60
CA GLY A 122 -7.14 10.71 -2.59
C GLY A 122 -7.74 9.32 -2.81
N LYS A 123 -8.95 9.05 -2.31
CA LYS A 123 -9.65 7.77 -2.52
C LYS A 123 -10.36 7.74 -3.87
N GLN A 124 -10.23 6.63 -4.58
CA GLN A 124 -10.99 6.37 -5.81
C GLN A 124 -12.48 6.19 -5.50
N ILE A 125 -13.30 7.03 -6.12
CA ILE A 125 -14.77 6.93 -6.11
C ILE A 125 -15.23 6.66 -7.53
N LYS A 126 -16.02 5.61 -7.71
CA LYS A 126 -16.62 5.27 -9.00
C LYS A 126 -17.52 6.41 -9.48
N LYS A 127 -17.38 6.78 -10.75
CA LYS A 127 -18.26 7.74 -11.45
C LYS A 127 -19.61 7.12 -11.77
#